data_AF-A0A2V8XMD6-F1
#
_entry.id   AF-A0A2V8XMD6-F1
#
_cell.length_a   1.000
_cell.length_b   1.000
_cell.length_c   1.000
_cell.angle_alpha   90.00
_cell.angle_beta   90.00
_cell.angle_gamma   90.00
#
_symmetry.space_group_name_H-M   'P 1'
#
loop_
_entity.id
_entity.type
_entity.pdbx_description
1 polymer ?
#
loop_
_entity_poly.entity_id
_entity_poly.type
_entity_poly.pdbx_seq_one_letter_code
_entity_poly.pdbx_strand_id
1 'polypeptide(L)'
;MPVSDPASGLCFKHAADQKKDRNAANLASKLIGDTEEFTSAVTINHSLGELYKLLARDEISPRRAAVMAYTGSLLLRTLPAIDRELHPPDAEQEIIMDLPRPKRD
;
A
#
# COMPACT_ATOMS: atom_id res chain seq x y z
N MET A 1 -3.84 14.30 39.28
CA MET A 1 -4.35 14.75 37.96
C MET A 1 -5.81 14.34 37.88
N PRO A 2 -6.74 15.24 37.55
CA PRO A 2 -8.14 14.87 37.41
C PRO A 2 -8.32 13.91 36.22
N VAL A 3 -9.11 12.87 36.44
CA VAL A 3 -9.61 11.97 35.40
C VAL A 3 -10.62 12.74 34.57
N SER A 4 -10.41 12.80 33.26
CA SER A 4 -11.27 13.60 32.36
C SER A 4 -12.24 12.78 31.56
N ASP A 5 -11.90 11.50 31.34
CA ASP A 5 -12.81 10.56 30.71
C ASP A 5 -13.29 9.54 31.76
N PRO A 6 -14.52 9.67 32.28
CA PRO A 6 -15.04 8.76 33.30
C PRO A 6 -15.25 7.33 32.78
N ALA A 7 -15.26 7.11 31.46
CA ALA A 7 -15.39 5.77 30.88
C ALA A 7 -14.06 4.99 30.85
N SER A 8 -12.93 5.67 30.66
CA SER A 8 -11.61 5.02 30.56
C SER A 8 -10.72 5.23 31.79
N GLY A 9 -11.06 6.16 32.68
CA GLY A 9 -10.22 6.49 33.83
C GLY A 9 -8.94 7.27 33.47
N LEU A 10 -8.80 7.71 32.21
CA LEU A 10 -7.61 8.37 31.72
C LEU A 10 -7.64 9.90 31.98
N CYS A 11 -6.47 10.48 32.24
CA CYS A 11 -6.31 11.94 32.24
C CYS A 11 -6.32 12.46 30.79
N PHE A 12 -6.57 13.77 30.61
CA PHE A 12 -6.65 14.40 29.27
C PHE A 12 -5.52 14.00 28.31
N LYS A 13 -4.27 13.94 28.80
CA LYS A 13 -3.12 13.58 27.96
C LYS A 13 -3.22 12.13 27.46
N HIS A 14 -3.45 11.19 28.37
CA HIS A 14 -3.55 9.78 28.01
C HIS A 14 -4.81 9.47 27.19
N ALA A 15 -5.93 10.16 27.43
CA ALA A 15 -7.11 10.04 26.59
C ALA A 15 -6.86 10.55 25.16
N ALA A 16 -6.12 11.65 25.01
CA ALA A 16 -5.73 12.19 23.71
C ALA A 16 -4.75 11.25 22.98
N ASP A 17 -3.79 10.65 23.67
CA ASP A 17 -2.84 9.70 23.07
C ASP A 17 -3.53 8.40 22.68
N GLN A 18 -4.42 7.86 23.51
CA GLN A 18 -5.24 6.69 23.14
C GLN A 18 -6.08 6.97 21.89
N LYS A 19 -6.64 8.17 21.74
CA LYS A 19 -7.38 8.56 20.54
C LYS A 19 -6.47 8.62 19.31
N LYS A 20 -5.24 9.11 19.43
CA LYS A 20 -4.26 9.09 18.34
C LYS A 20 -3.90 7.67 17.93
N ASP A 21 -3.67 6.78 18.90
CA ASP A 21 -3.32 5.38 18.63
C ASP A 21 -4.46 4.65 17.92
N ARG A 22 -5.71 4.85 18.37
CA ARG A 22 -6.90 4.29 17.69
C ARG A 22 -7.04 4.84 16.27
N ASN A 23 -6.84 6.14 16.07
CA ASN A 23 -6.87 6.74 14.74
C ASN A 23 -5.75 6.20 13.83
N ALA A 24 -4.56 5.96 14.37
CA ALA A 24 -3.45 5.36 13.63
C ALA A 24 -3.75 3.91 13.22
N ALA A 25 -4.32 3.11 14.11
CA ALA A 25 -4.74 1.74 13.80
C ALA A 25 -5.83 1.71 12.71
N ASN A 26 -6.81 2.61 12.77
CA ASN A 26 -7.84 2.74 11.74
C ASN A 26 -7.28 3.20 10.37
N LEU A 27 -6.23 4.02 10.37
CA LEU A 27 -5.53 4.41 9.14
C LEU A 27 -4.79 3.22 8.52
N ALA A 28 -4.11 2.42 9.35
CA ALA A 28 -3.39 1.24 8.88
C ALA A 28 -4.34 0.23 8.22
N SER A 29 -5.47 -0.07 8.85
CA SER A 29 -6.47 -1.00 8.28
C SER A 29 -7.08 -0.48 6.98
N LYS A 30 -7.33 0.83 6.85
CA LYS A 30 -7.82 1.43 5.59
C LYS A 30 -6.77 1.38 4.46
N LEU A 31 -5.50 1.61 4.77
CA LEU A 31 -4.43 1.69 3.78
C LEU A 31 -3.94 0.33 3.30
N ILE A 32 -3.83 -0.62 4.21
CA ILE A 32 -3.21 -1.92 3.96
C ILE A 32 -4.28 -3.00 3.74
N GLY A 33 -5.46 -2.86 4.36
CA GLY A 33 -6.49 -3.89 4.34
C GLY A 33 -5.93 -5.21 4.87
N ASP A 34 -6.17 -6.28 4.11
CA ASP A 34 -5.64 -7.63 4.38
C ASP A 34 -4.35 -7.93 3.60
N THR A 35 -3.68 -6.91 3.06
CA THR A 35 -2.47 -7.09 2.26
C THR A 35 -1.30 -7.47 3.17
N GLU A 36 -0.79 -8.69 3.05
CA GLU A 36 0.39 -9.14 3.79
C GLU A 36 1.70 -8.63 3.16
N GLU A 37 1.75 -8.56 1.82
CA GLU A 37 2.95 -8.19 1.07
C GLU A 37 2.69 -7.25 -0.12
N PHE A 38 3.67 -6.40 -0.41
CA PHE A 38 3.66 -5.45 -1.54
C PHE A 38 4.51 -5.95 -2.72
N THR A 39 4.27 -7.19 -3.16
CA THR A 39 5.01 -7.84 -4.26
C THR A 39 4.37 -7.63 -5.64
N SER A 40 3.27 -6.88 -5.72
CA SER A 40 2.57 -6.59 -6.98
C SER A 40 2.27 -5.10 -7.14
N ALA A 41 2.34 -4.62 -8.38
CA ALA A 41 1.93 -3.26 -8.71
C ALA A 41 0.44 -3.03 -8.41
N VAL A 42 -0.39 -4.07 -8.48
CA VAL A 42 -1.84 -3.98 -8.20
C VAL A 42 -2.08 -3.68 -6.72
N THR A 43 -1.40 -4.38 -5.81
CA THR A 43 -1.58 -4.18 -4.36
C THR A 43 -1.04 -2.83 -3.91
N ILE A 44 0.10 -2.39 -4.47
CA ILE A 44 0.65 -1.05 -4.20
C ILE A 44 -0.27 0.04 -4.76
N ASN A 45 -0.83 -0.14 -5.96
CA ASN A 45 -1.74 0.84 -6.53
C ASN A 45 -3.04 0.97 -5.72
N HIS A 46 -3.56 -0.16 -5.21
CA HIS A 46 -4.71 -0.15 -4.31
C HIS A 46 -4.43 0.67 -3.04
N SER A 47 -3.31 0.43 -2.35
CA SER A 47 -2.96 1.16 -1.13
C SER A 47 -2.73 2.66 -1.39
N LEU A 48 -2.10 3.03 -2.52
CA LEU A 48 -1.97 4.42 -2.95
C LEU A 48 -3.32 5.07 -3.25
N GLY A 49 -4.28 4.31 -3.80
CA GLY A 49 -5.65 4.76 -4.01
C GLY A 49 -6.38 5.08 -2.70
N GLU A 50 -6.25 4.22 -1.69
CA GLU A 50 -6.80 4.48 -0.35
C GLU A 50 -6.12 5.67 0.32
N LEU A 51 -4.80 5.81 0.15
CA LEU A 51 -4.06 6.98 0.62
C LEU A 51 -4.58 8.28 0.00
N TYR A 52 -4.85 8.28 -1.30
CA TYR A 52 -5.45 9.43 -1.99
C TYR A 52 -6.82 9.77 -1.40
N LYS A 53 -7.69 8.79 -1.18
CA LYS A 53 -9.02 9.00 -0.58
C LYS A 53 -8.92 9.60 0.82
N LEU A 54 -7.98 9.13 1.64
CA LEU A 54 -7.74 9.66 2.98
C LEU A 54 -7.24 11.10 2.96
N LEU A 55 -6.31 11.41 2.05
CA LEU A 55 -5.81 12.77 1.88
C LEU A 55 -6.90 13.72 1.39
N ALA A 56 -7.74 13.28 0.44
CA ALA A 56 -8.85 14.06 -0.07
C ALA A 56 -9.93 14.36 0.99
N ARG A 57 -10.03 13.53 2.04
CA ARG A 57 -10.95 13.70 3.17
C ARG A 57 -10.32 14.44 4.36
N ASP A 58 -9.07 14.89 4.23
CA ASP A 58 -8.29 15.52 5.32
C ASP A 58 -8.14 14.61 6.57
N GLU A 59 -8.20 13.29 6.37
CA GLU A 59 -8.04 12.29 7.44
C GLU A 59 -6.56 11.96 7.72
N ILE A 60 -5.65 12.40 6.85
CA ILE A 60 -4.20 12.25 6.98
C ILE A 60 -3.50 13.53 6.53
N SER A 61 -2.43 13.92 7.22
CA SER A 61 -1.69 15.11 6.84
C SER A 61 -0.94 14.93 5.50
N PRO A 62 -0.85 15.99 4.66
CA PRO A 62 -0.12 15.92 3.39
C PRO A 62 1.32 15.43 3.55
N ARG A 63 2.01 15.82 4.63
CA ARG A 63 3.38 15.36 4.92
C ARG A 63 3.45 13.85 5.12
N ARG A 64 2.52 13.26 5.89
CA ARG A 64 2.48 11.80 6.10
C ARG A 64 2.14 11.08 4.80
N ALA A 65 1.18 11.61 4.04
CA ALA A 65 0.81 11.04 2.75
C ALA A 65 1.96 11.07 1.74
N ALA A 66 2.71 12.17 1.67
CA ALA A 66 3.87 12.27 0.78
C ALA A 66 4.95 11.22 1.08
N VAL A 67 5.22 10.96 2.37
CA VAL A 67 6.17 9.92 2.78
C VAL A 67 5.66 8.53 2.37
N MET A 68 4.40 8.22 2.62
CA MET A 68 3.81 6.93 2.23
C MET A 68 3.78 6.72 0.71
N ALA A 69 3.44 7.75 -0.05
CA ALA A 69 3.47 7.72 -1.51
C ALA A 69 4.89 7.50 -2.06
N TYR A 70 5.89 8.11 -1.41
CA TYR A 70 7.29 7.87 -1.74
C TYR A 70 7.70 6.42 -1.46
N THR A 71 7.30 5.85 -0.32
CA THR A 71 7.53 4.43 -0.02
C THR A 71 6.88 3.52 -1.07
N GLY A 72 5.63 3.79 -1.48
CA GLY A 72 4.98 3.06 -2.57
C GLY A 72 5.74 3.16 -3.90
N SER A 73 6.28 4.34 -4.20
CA SER A 73 7.12 4.56 -5.39
C SER A 73 8.43 3.76 -5.33
N LEU A 74 9.03 3.59 -4.15
CA LEU A 74 10.20 2.74 -3.97
C LEU A 74 9.87 1.26 -4.18
N LEU A 75 8.74 0.78 -3.64
CA LEU A 75 8.28 -0.60 -3.82
C LEU A 75 8.00 -0.92 -5.28
N LEU A 76 7.37 0.00 -6.02
CA LEU A 76 7.13 -0.18 -7.46
C LEU A 76 8.43 -0.35 -8.26
N ARG A 77 9.52 0.30 -7.85
CA ARG A 77 10.82 0.21 -8.53
C ARG A 77 11.53 -1.11 -8.28
N THR A 78 11.20 -1.83 -7.21
CA THR A 78 11.80 -3.13 -6.91
C THR A 78 11.09 -4.27 -7.62
N LEU A 79 9.85 -4.08 -8.08
CA LEU A 79 9.08 -5.14 -8.74
C LEU A 79 9.80 -5.80 -9.94
N PRO A 80 10.47 -5.06 -10.85
CA PRO A 80 11.19 -5.70 -11.95
C PRO A 80 12.44 -6.48 -11.51
N ALA A 81 12.99 -6.18 -10.34
CA ALA A 81 14.11 -6.94 -9.78
C ALA A 81 13.59 -8.23 -9.14
N ILE A 82 12.49 -8.15 -8.37
CA ILE A 82 11.78 -9.30 -7.81
C ILE A 82 11.34 -10.25 -8.93
N ASP A 83 10.76 -9.71 -10.02
CA ASP A 83 10.33 -10.51 -11.16
C ASP A 83 11.49 -11.29 -11.80
N ARG A 84 12.68 -10.68 -11.93
CA ARG A 84 13.89 -11.35 -12.42
C ARG A 84 14.44 -12.41 -11.47
N GLU A 85 14.29 -12.22 -10.16
CA GLU A 85 14.68 -13.21 -9.15
C GLU A 85 13.73 -14.43 -9.17
N LEU A 86 12.44 -14.22 -9.42
CA LEU A 86 11.43 -15.27 -9.49
C LEU A 86 11.38 -15.98 -10.86
N HIS A 87 11.66 -15.24 -11.94
CA HIS A 87 11.64 -15.71 -13.33
C HIS A 87 13.02 -15.49 -13.99
N PRO A 88 14.02 -16.33 -13.66
CA PRO A 88 15.35 -16.21 -14.24
C PRO A 88 15.29 -16.33 -15.78
N PRO A 89 16.14 -15.58 -16.50
CA PRO A 89 16.09 -15.46 -17.97
C PRO A 89 16.36 -16.77 -18.72
N ASP A 90 16.86 -17.81 -18.04
CA ASP A 90 17.10 -19.14 -18.62
C ASP A 90 15.82 -20.01 -18.68
N ALA A 91 14.68 -19.52 -18.19
CA ALA A 91 13.38 -20.10 -18.51
C ALA A 91 13.06 -19.79 -19.97
N GLU A 92 13.32 -20.75 -20.86
CA GLU A 92 13.05 -20.66 -22.30
C GLU A 92 11.66 -20.06 -22.54
N GLN A 93 11.61 -18.83 -23.06
CA GLN A 93 10.36 -18.25 -23.51
C GLN A 93 9.94 -18.99 -24.78
N GLU A 94 8.96 -19.89 -24.66
CA GLU A 94 8.34 -20.51 -25.83
C GLU A 94 7.59 -19.43 -26.63
N ILE A 95 8.24 -18.90 -27.67
CA ILE A 95 7.61 -17.99 -28.64
C ILE A 95 6.70 -18.85 -29.54
N ILE A 96 5.42 -18.95 -29.18
CA ILE A 96 4.39 -19.55 -30.05
C ILE A 96 4.05 -18.54 -31.15
N MET A 97 4.63 -18.72 -32.33
CA MET A 97 4.30 -17.93 -33.52
C MET A 97 3.09 -18.54 -34.24
N ASP A 98 1.88 -18.12 -33.88
CA ASP A 98 0.64 -18.43 -34.61
C ASP A 98 0.51 -17.60 -35.90
N LEU A 99 1.49 -17.73 -36.80
CA LEU A 99 1.44 -17.09 -38.10
C LEU A 99 0.75 -18.03 -39.11
N PRO A 100 -0.43 -17.69 -39.64
CA PRO A 100 -1.06 -18.48 -40.69
C PRO A 100 -0.16 -18.52 -41.92
N ARG A 101 0.01 -19.71 -42.50
CA ARG A 101 0.92 -19.96 -43.63
C ARG A 101 0.52 -19.08 -44.82
N PRO A 102 1.44 -18.29 -45.41
CA PRO A 102 1.13 -17.46 -46.59
C PRO A 102 0.66 -18.34 -47.75
N LYS A 103 -0.41 -17.93 -48.44
CA LYS A 103 -0.79 -18.54 -49.71
C LYS A 103 0.26 -18.18 -50.76
N ARG A 104 0.87 -19.21 -51.36
CA ARG A 104 1.63 -19.06 -52.60
C ARG A 104 0.65 -19.19 -53.75
N ASP A 105 0.55 -18.13 -54.56
CA ASP A 105 -0.06 -18.16 -55.88
C ASP A 105 0.90 -18.79 -56.91
#